data_AF-A0A7W5E1R5-F1
#
_entry.id   AF-A0A7W5E1R5-F1
#
_cell.length_a   1.000
_cell.length_b   1.000
_cell.length_c   1.000
_cell.angle_alpha   90.00
_cell.angle_beta   90.00
_cell.angle_gamma   90.00
#
_symmetry.space_group_name_H-M   'P 1'
#
loop_
_entity.id
_entity.type
_entity.pdbx_description
1 polymer ?
#
loop_
_entity_poly.entity_id
_entity_poly.type
_entity_poly.pdbx_seq_one_letter_code
_entity_poly.pdbx_strand_id
1 'polypeptide(L)'
;MPYLMNGFGGEQSIAFVSKVSNDEDIKAPVLSVDLGRAFELERIHFHATDFSDTIPASAPESFAVPGQIIVEGALQSDFSDAVVLIDYSSKSELDTGPIVMQRFPKRECRYVRLTCLNLDSRDAENETTRVIGFAEIELFSDGVNVARHRPFEANFHVFGFARGIESLTDGNNIYGQILPIKQWLRELSQRHEFETERPLIVAELNGRYNQQSNVIRRLLWLVAVLALGTLAVFLIGHVRRRRAINNTREQIAADVHDELGANLHALSLLADIAHSNRASPEKLADLLQRIRDLSRRSGAAARYCSNLLESNGLFENLVHDMRRTSERMMADLHHEITITGEEHLESLSHRNRIDLFLFYKECLANILQHSNATQASTQLVAERNNVRLTVTDNGRGLADTIGSRVPKSLNRRARFLGAHVAAEDLDNQGTRITLQLRPRGISHWHPHKKPT
;
A
#
# COMPACT_ATOMS: atom_id res chain seq x y z
N MET A 1 12.70 31.33 -32.66
CA MET A 1 11.91 30.27 -33.34
C MET A 1 10.47 30.74 -33.55
N PRO A 2 10.16 31.52 -34.60
CA PRO A 2 8.80 31.99 -34.87
C PRO A 2 7.81 30.85 -35.20
N TYR A 3 8.24 29.61 -35.36
CA TYR A 3 7.39 28.53 -35.89
C TYR A 3 6.77 27.59 -34.84
N LEU A 4 7.11 27.69 -33.55
CA LEU A 4 6.57 26.82 -32.50
C LEU A 4 5.28 27.42 -31.89
N MET A 5 4.14 27.11 -32.51
CA MET A 5 2.80 27.46 -32.05
C MET A 5 1.95 26.21 -31.75
N ASN A 6 0.67 26.41 -31.40
CA ASN A 6 -0.24 25.33 -30.98
C ASN A 6 -0.40 24.21 -32.03
N GLY A 7 -0.03 24.46 -33.28
CA GLY A 7 0.05 23.46 -34.34
C GLY A 7 1.49 22.99 -34.59
N PHE A 8 1.97 21.98 -33.86
CA PHE A 8 2.97 21.06 -34.43
C PHE A 8 2.21 20.04 -35.29
N GLY A 9 1.74 20.48 -36.45
CA GLY A 9 0.94 19.67 -37.37
C GLY A 9 1.30 19.97 -38.81
N GLY A 10 1.29 18.94 -39.64
CA GLY A 10 1.72 18.99 -41.05
C GLY A 10 2.97 18.14 -41.30
N GLU A 11 3.22 17.84 -42.58
CA GLU A 11 4.46 17.21 -43.01
C GLU A 11 5.61 18.23 -42.87
N GLN A 12 6.77 17.77 -42.38
CA GLN A 12 7.96 18.61 -42.31
C GLN A 12 8.69 18.55 -43.65
N SER A 13 9.21 19.69 -44.09
CA SER A 13 10.02 19.77 -45.30
C SER A 13 11.41 20.31 -45.00
N ILE A 14 12.40 19.75 -45.68
CA ILE A 14 13.79 20.18 -45.56
C ILE A 14 14.04 21.25 -46.63
N ALA A 15 14.60 22.38 -46.22
CA ALA A 15 14.90 23.50 -47.10
C ALA A 15 15.67 23.08 -48.36
N PHE A 16 15.27 23.61 -49.52
CA PHE A 16 15.99 23.48 -50.77
C PHE A 16 17.39 24.08 -50.62
N VAL A 17 18.41 23.30 -50.97
CA VAL A 17 19.79 23.78 -51.08
C VAL A 17 20.42 23.06 -52.25
N SER A 18 20.92 23.82 -53.23
CA SER A 18 21.64 23.27 -54.37
C SER A 18 22.99 23.96 -54.55
N LYS A 19 23.94 23.19 -55.05
CA LYS A 19 25.19 23.69 -55.60
C LYS A 19 24.95 24.29 -56.99
N VAL A 20 25.60 25.39 -57.29
CA VAL A 20 25.64 26.00 -58.62
C VAL A 20 27.06 25.84 -59.15
N SER A 21 27.22 25.08 -60.24
CA SER A 21 28.51 24.89 -60.91
C SER A 21 29.11 26.22 -61.37
N ASN A 22 30.44 26.28 -61.46
CA ASN A 22 31.16 27.44 -62.01
C ASN A 22 31.34 27.36 -63.54
N ASP A 23 30.56 26.54 -64.25
CA ASP A 23 30.55 26.53 -65.72
C ASP A 23 30.38 27.95 -66.28
N GLU A 24 31.21 28.32 -67.25
CA GLU A 24 31.30 29.67 -67.82
C GLU A 24 29.99 30.20 -68.43
N ASP A 25 29.03 29.30 -68.70
CA ASP A 25 27.73 29.61 -69.31
C ASP A 25 26.68 30.13 -68.31
N ILE A 26 26.78 29.84 -67.00
CA ILE A 26 25.80 30.25 -65.99
C ILE A 26 26.35 31.39 -65.13
N LYS A 27 26.29 32.60 -65.67
CA LYS A 27 26.73 33.84 -64.98
C LYS A 27 25.84 34.19 -63.79
N ALA A 28 24.52 33.95 -63.88
CA ALA A 28 23.57 34.17 -62.80
C ALA A 28 22.58 32.99 -62.69
N PRO A 29 22.51 32.30 -61.54
CA PRO A 29 21.51 31.26 -61.31
C PRO A 29 20.11 31.87 -61.22
N VAL A 30 19.18 31.23 -61.92
CA VAL A 30 17.80 31.67 -62.07
C VAL A 30 16.85 30.56 -61.61
N LEU A 31 15.88 30.95 -60.79
CA LEU A 31 14.71 30.14 -60.46
C LEU A 31 13.48 30.79 -61.09
N SER A 32 12.64 30.02 -61.76
CA SER A 32 11.42 30.52 -62.40
C SER A 32 10.22 29.65 -62.09
N VAL A 33 9.02 30.24 -62.05
CA VAL A 33 7.78 29.53 -61.76
C VAL A 33 6.66 30.02 -62.66
N ASP A 34 5.87 29.08 -63.22
CA ASP A 34 4.59 29.37 -63.88
C ASP A 34 3.44 29.22 -62.86
N LEU A 35 2.73 30.31 -62.60
CA LEU A 35 1.58 30.31 -61.69
C LEU A 35 0.33 29.63 -62.31
N GLY A 36 0.38 29.28 -63.60
CA GLY A 36 -0.66 28.63 -64.39
C GLY A 36 -1.71 29.59 -64.95
N ARG A 37 -1.86 30.78 -64.37
CA ARG A 37 -2.67 31.90 -64.87
C ARG A 37 -2.08 33.22 -64.40
N ALA A 38 -2.54 34.33 -64.97
CA ALA A 38 -2.18 35.66 -64.50
C ALA A 38 -2.81 35.96 -63.12
N PHE A 39 -2.01 36.52 -62.22
CA PHE A 39 -2.43 36.99 -60.90
C PHE A 39 -1.91 38.41 -60.67
N GLU A 40 -2.67 39.25 -59.97
CA GLU A 40 -2.14 40.51 -59.45
C GLU A 40 -1.28 40.21 -58.23
N LEU A 41 0.04 40.18 -58.40
CA LEU A 41 0.99 39.97 -57.32
C LEU A 41 1.26 41.28 -56.58
N GLU A 42 1.31 41.24 -55.24
CA GLU A 42 1.65 42.41 -54.42
C GLU A 42 2.79 42.19 -53.42
N ARG A 43 3.18 40.93 -53.19
CA ARG A 43 4.11 40.59 -52.12
C ARG A 43 4.76 39.24 -52.36
N ILE A 44 6.02 39.13 -51.95
CA ILE A 44 6.79 37.89 -51.93
C ILE A 44 7.43 37.72 -50.56
N HIS A 45 7.47 36.48 -50.06
CA HIS A 45 8.25 36.11 -48.89
C HIS A 45 9.34 35.11 -49.27
N PHE A 46 10.54 35.34 -48.76
CA PHE A 46 11.62 34.36 -48.79
C PHE A 46 11.83 33.81 -47.39
N HIS A 47 11.69 32.51 -47.22
CA HIS A 47 12.04 31.83 -45.97
C HIS A 47 13.50 31.37 -46.09
N ALA A 48 14.33 31.82 -45.15
CA ALA A 48 15.75 31.46 -45.12
C ALA A 48 15.92 29.96 -44.83
N THR A 49 17.07 29.40 -45.19
CA THR A 49 17.39 28.00 -44.95
C THR A 49 17.51 27.74 -43.43
N ASP A 50 16.58 26.96 -42.87
CA ASP A 50 16.67 26.58 -41.47
C ASP A 50 17.76 25.49 -41.28
N PHE A 51 18.78 25.75 -40.46
CA PHE A 51 19.68 24.71 -39.94
C PHE A 51 19.19 24.23 -38.58
N SER A 52 19.19 22.91 -38.38
CA SER A 52 18.89 22.28 -37.09
C SER A 52 19.79 22.81 -35.97
N ASP A 53 19.27 22.81 -34.74
CA ASP A 53 19.97 23.03 -33.45
C ASP A 53 21.12 22.02 -33.17
N THR A 54 21.82 21.52 -34.18
CA THR A 54 23.03 20.73 -34.02
C THR A 54 24.18 21.67 -33.67
N ILE A 55 24.39 21.86 -32.36
CA ILE A 55 25.58 22.52 -31.83
C ILE A 55 26.76 21.53 -31.93
N PRO A 56 27.93 21.93 -32.45
CA PRO A 56 28.25 23.26 -32.98
C PRO A 56 27.72 23.48 -34.41
N ALA A 57 27.12 24.66 -34.65
CA ALA A 57 26.65 25.08 -35.96
C ALA A 57 27.83 25.16 -36.94
N SER A 58 27.78 24.40 -38.03
CA SER A 58 28.85 24.35 -39.04
C SER A 58 28.72 25.40 -40.14
N ALA A 59 27.69 26.27 -40.07
CA ALA A 59 27.40 27.34 -41.04
C ALA A 59 26.59 28.49 -40.39
N PRO A 60 26.70 29.73 -40.90
CA PRO A 60 25.93 30.90 -40.42
C PRO A 60 24.42 30.82 -40.77
N GLU A 61 23.58 31.59 -40.05
CA GLU A 61 22.10 31.61 -40.22
C GLU A 61 21.62 32.05 -41.62
N SER A 62 22.47 32.72 -42.40
CA SER A 62 22.20 33.14 -43.79
C SER A 62 22.59 32.10 -44.85
N PHE A 63 22.97 30.89 -44.45
CA PHE A 63 23.62 29.91 -45.33
C PHE A 63 22.86 29.69 -46.65
N ALA A 64 23.54 29.95 -47.77
CA ALA A 64 23.02 29.75 -49.12
C ALA A 64 21.86 30.69 -49.54
N VAL A 65 21.44 31.64 -48.69
CA VAL A 65 20.51 32.69 -49.13
C VAL A 65 21.30 33.70 -49.98
N PRO A 66 20.87 34.03 -51.21
CA PRO A 66 21.59 34.99 -52.05
C PRO A 66 21.68 36.38 -51.42
N GLY A 67 22.84 37.03 -51.50
CA GLY A 67 23.05 38.39 -51.01
C GLY A 67 22.29 39.46 -51.81
N GLN A 68 21.91 39.17 -53.05
CA GLN A 68 20.99 39.99 -53.83
C GLN A 68 20.04 39.12 -54.67
N ILE A 69 18.76 39.47 -54.70
CA ILE A 69 17.70 38.76 -55.42
C ILE A 69 16.92 39.79 -56.24
N ILE A 70 16.96 39.63 -57.56
CA ILE A 70 16.14 40.42 -58.48
C ILE A 70 14.93 39.56 -58.87
N VAL A 71 13.74 40.04 -58.55
CA VAL A 71 12.47 39.38 -58.86
C VAL A 71 11.81 40.10 -60.03
N GLU A 72 11.54 39.37 -61.10
CA GLU A 72 10.87 39.87 -62.29
C GLU A 72 9.57 39.11 -62.53
N GLY A 73 8.53 39.82 -62.96
CA GLY A 73 7.25 39.25 -63.33
C GLY A 73 6.97 39.49 -64.82
N ALA A 74 6.39 38.50 -65.50
CA ALA A 74 6.06 38.55 -66.92
C ALA A 74 4.70 37.88 -67.21
N LEU A 75 4.06 38.23 -68.33
CA LEU A 75 2.90 37.50 -68.84
C LEU A 75 3.32 36.42 -69.84
N GLN A 76 4.48 36.58 -70.49
CA GLN A 76 5.02 35.63 -71.45
C GLN A 76 6.11 34.74 -70.83
N SER A 77 6.19 33.48 -71.27
CA SER A 77 7.14 32.49 -70.72
C SER A 77 8.61 32.77 -71.08
N ASP A 78 8.86 33.59 -72.10
CA ASP A 78 10.21 34.00 -72.52
C ASP A 78 10.72 35.24 -71.77
N PHE A 79 9.90 35.80 -70.88
CA PHE A 79 10.20 37.02 -70.12
C PHE A 79 10.50 38.25 -71.02
N SER A 80 9.98 38.28 -72.25
CA SER A 80 10.14 39.43 -73.16
C SER A 80 9.44 40.70 -72.67
N ASP A 81 8.36 40.54 -71.87
CA ASP A 81 7.59 41.62 -71.25
C ASP A 81 7.89 41.78 -69.74
N ALA A 82 9.04 41.26 -69.29
CA ALA A 82 9.39 41.25 -67.88
C ALA A 82 9.48 42.65 -67.26
N VAL A 83 8.94 42.77 -66.05
CA VAL A 83 9.01 43.96 -65.21
C VAL A 83 9.67 43.57 -63.88
N VAL A 84 10.66 44.35 -63.45
CA VAL A 84 11.26 44.19 -62.12
C VAL A 84 10.22 44.51 -61.05
N LEU A 85 9.88 43.50 -60.25
CA LEU A 85 8.99 43.63 -59.09
C LEU A 85 9.77 44.10 -57.87
N ILE A 86 10.95 43.49 -57.62
CA ILE A 86 11.82 43.78 -56.47
C ILE A 86 13.29 43.63 -56.91
N ASP A 87 14.16 44.51 -56.39
CA ASP A 87 15.61 44.33 -56.34
C ASP A 87 16.03 44.37 -54.87
N TYR A 88 16.13 43.19 -54.26
CA TYR A 88 16.46 43.03 -52.86
C TYR A 88 17.97 42.81 -52.71
N SER A 89 18.64 43.61 -51.89
CA SER A 89 20.05 43.43 -51.56
C SER A 89 20.24 43.47 -50.04
N SER A 90 20.82 42.40 -49.50
CA SER A 90 21.22 42.35 -48.09
C SER A 90 22.50 43.15 -47.89
N LYS A 91 22.51 44.06 -46.91
CA LYS A 91 23.69 44.88 -46.59
C LYS A 91 24.56 44.25 -45.49
N SER A 92 24.03 43.29 -44.73
CA SER A 92 24.71 42.60 -43.63
C SER A 92 24.02 41.26 -43.32
N GLU A 93 24.75 40.29 -42.76
CA GLU A 93 24.18 39.03 -42.23
C GLU A 93 23.12 39.25 -41.14
N LEU A 94 23.11 40.44 -40.50
CA LEU A 94 22.10 40.84 -39.51
C LEU A 94 20.80 41.36 -40.15
N ASP A 95 20.80 41.70 -41.45
CA ASP A 95 19.61 42.16 -42.18
C ASP A 95 18.78 40.99 -42.74
N THR A 96 19.35 39.78 -42.75
CA THR A 96 18.66 38.53 -43.13
C THR A 96 17.98 37.91 -41.92
N GLY A 97 16.73 38.30 -41.67
CA GLY A 97 15.86 37.55 -40.75
C GLY A 97 15.43 36.20 -41.33
N PRO A 98 14.81 35.32 -40.52
CA PRO A 98 14.35 34.00 -40.97
C PRO A 98 13.29 34.06 -42.08
N ILE A 99 12.60 35.19 -42.20
CA ILE A 99 11.65 35.48 -43.28
C ILE A 99 11.91 36.90 -43.78
N VAL A 100 12.23 37.04 -45.06
CA VAL A 100 12.33 38.33 -45.75
C VAL A 100 11.00 38.59 -46.45
N MET A 101 10.27 39.60 -46.00
CA MET A 101 8.96 39.97 -46.57
C MET A 101 9.11 41.24 -47.40
N GLN A 102 8.84 41.16 -48.70
CA GLN A 102 8.93 42.29 -49.62
C GLN A 102 7.57 42.58 -50.27
N ARG A 103 7.18 43.86 -50.28
CA ARG A 103 5.93 44.34 -50.88
C ARG A 103 6.23 45.25 -52.05
N PHE A 104 5.46 45.12 -53.12
CA PHE A 104 5.59 45.92 -54.34
C PHE A 104 4.21 46.37 -54.85
N PRO A 105 4.14 47.37 -55.73
CA PRO A 105 2.88 47.77 -56.37
C PRO A 105 2.24 46.58 -57.08
N LYS A 106 0.90 46.46 -57.02
CA LYS A 106 0.17 45.38 -57.70
C LYS A 106 0.55 45.32 -59.18
N ARG A 107 0.98 44.14 -59.63
CA ARG A 107 1.32 43.88 -61.03
C ARG A 107 0.72 42.55 -61.46
N GLU A 108 0.09 42.55 -62.62
CA GLU A 108 -0.42 41.33 -63.22
C GLU A 108 0.73 40.53 -63.84
N CYS A 109 0.96 39.32 -63.33
CA CYS A 109 2.04 38.44 -63.75
C CYS A 109 1.56 36.98 -63.78
N ARG A 110 2.05 36.21 -64.75
CA ARG A 110 1.85 34.75 -64.79
C ARG A 110 3.15 34.00 -64.49
N TYR A 111 4.26 34.49 -65.01
CA TYR A 111 5.59 33.94 -64.81
C TYR A 111 6.36 34.83 -63.86
N VAL A 112 7.09 34.22 -62.92
CA VAL A 112 7.97 34.93 -62.01
C VAL A 112 9.37 34.34 -62.12
N ARG A 113 10.38 35.19 -62.24
CA ARG A 113 11.80 34.85 -62.32
C ARG A 113 12.57 35.50 -61.19
N LEU A 114 13.41 34.72 -60.53
CA LEU A 114 14.32 35.16 -59.49
C LEU A 114 15.73 34.99 -60.01
N THR A 115 16.43 36.11 -60.18
CA THR A 115 17.86 36.12 -60.51
C THR A 115 18.64 36.32 -59.22
N CYS A 116 19.41 35.29 -58.85
CA CYS A 116 20.12 35.23 -57.58
C CYS A 116 21.58 35.63 -57.78
N LEU A 117 21.98 36.71 -57.14
CA LEU A 117 23.31 37.33 -57.22
C LEU A 117 24.00 37.30 -55.86
N ASN A 118 25.32 37.46 -55.84
CA ASN A 118 26.14 37.44 -54.62
C ASN A 118 25.90 36.17 -53.77
N LEU A 119 26.12 35.00 -54.36
CA LEU A 119 25.98 33.72 -53.66
C LEU A 119 27.16 33.44 -52.74
N ASP A 120 26.89 32.75 -51.63
CA ASP A 120 27.91 32.20 -50.75
C ASP A 120 28.77 31.17 -51.50
N SER A 121 30.09 31.24 -51.31
CA SER A 121 31.06 30.29 -51.84
C SER A 121 31.60 29.39 -50.74
N ARG A 122 31.62 28.07 -50.97
CA ARG A 122 32.27 27.11 -50.08
C ARG A 122 33.53 26.54 -50.74
N ASP A 123 34.66 26.68 -50.07
CA ASP A 123 35.90 26.02 -50.47
C ASP A 123 35.93 24.61 -49.89
N ALA A 124 35.92 23.60 -50.76
CA ALA A 124 36.16 22.22 -50.37
C ALA A 124 37.32 21.67 -51.22
N GLU A 125 38.47 21.45 -50.57
CA GLU A 125 39.72 20.74 -50.99
C GLU A 125 40.16 20.67 -52.47
N ASN A 126 39.58 21.43 -53.41
CA ASN A 126 40.04 21.79 -54.77
C ASN A 126 38.95 22.45 -55.66
N GLU A 127 37.72 22.69 -55.17
CA GLU A 127 36.67 23.41 -55.93
C GLU A 127 35.91 24.42 -55.06
N THR A 128 35.86 25.68 -55.49
CA THR A 128 34.98 26.72 -54.91
C THR A 128 33.57 26.54 -55.48
N THR A 129 32.62 26.04 -54.69
CA THR A 129 31.24 25.86 -55.15
C THR A 129 30.33 26.96 -54.60
N ARG A 130 29.55 27.60 -55.47
CA ARG A 130 28.50 28.54 -55.06
C ARG A 130 27.26 27.78 -54.61
N VAL A 131 26.58 28.24 -53.55
CA VAL A 131 25.37 27.59 -53.04
C VAL A 131 24.18 28.54 -53.04
N ILE A 132 23.01 27.99 -53.33
CA ILE A 132 21.72 28.68 -53.26
C ILE A 132 20.73 27.83 -52.47
N GLY A 133 19.92 28.45 -51.61
CA GLY A 133 18.90 27.75 -50.86
C GLY A 133 17.85 28.68 -50.27
N PHE A 134 16.65 28.11 -50.11
CA PHE A 134 15.50 28.71 -49.45
C PHE A 134 14.70 27.59 -48.76
N ALA A 135 14.07 27.89 -47.63
CA ALA A 135 13.14 26.95 -47.01
C ALA A 135 11.77 26.92 -47.70
N GLU A 136 11.31 28.07 -48.21
CA GLU A 136 10.03 28.25 -48.92
C GLU A 136 10.08 29.62 -49.63
N ILE A 137 9.39 29.75 -50.76
CA ILE A 137 9.14 31.00 -51.47
C ILE A 137 7.63 31.18 -51.66
N GLU A 138 7.06 32.22 -51.04
CA GLU A 138 5.63 32.49 -51.11
C GLU A 138 5.35 33.70 -52.00
N LEU A 139 4.47 33.57 -53.00
CA LEU A 139 3.99 34.69 -53.83
C LEU A 139 2.53 34.98 -53.48
N PHE A 140 2.20 36.21 -53.15
CA PHE A 140 0.86 36.59 -52.70
C PHE A 140 0.09 37.40 -53.74
N SER A 141 -1.17 37.02 -53.91
CA SER A 141 -2.22 37.79 -54.58
C SER A 141 -3.42 37.94 -53.63
N ASP A 142 -3.80 39.16 -53.31
CA ASP A 142 -4.83 39.51 -52.32
C ASP A 142 -4.70 38.75 -50.98
N GLY A 143 -3.45 38.54 -50.54
CA GLY A 143 -3.15 37.87 -49.28
C GLY A 143 -3.19 36.33 -49.31
N VAL A 144 -3.40 35.70 -50.46
CA VAL A 144 -3.34 34.23 -50.65
C VAL A 144 -2.03 33.85 -51.34
N ASN A 145 -1.31 32.84 -50.83
CA ASN A 145 -0.12 32.30 -51.49
C ASN A 145 -0.54 31.54 -52.78
N VAL A 146 -0.23 32.10 -53.94
CA VAL A 146 -0.55 31.54 -55.27
C VAL A 146 0.57 30.67 -55.85
N ALA A 147 1.76 30.68 -55.25
CA ALA A 147 2.89 29.83 -55.63
C ALA A 147 2.78 28.40 -55.09
N ARG A 148 1.89 28.16 -54.12
CA ARG A 148 1.80 26.87 -53.42
C ARG A 148 1.64 25.69 -54.39
N HIS A 149 2.51 24.69 -54.24
CA HIS A 149 2.63 23.48 -55.07
C HIS A 149 2.91 23.75 -56.56
N ARG A 150 3.42 24.94 -56.92
CA ARG A 150 3.86 25.25 -58.28
C ARG A 150 5.33 24.87 -58.45
N PRO A 151 5.68 24.06 -59.46
CA PRO A 151 7.06 23.63 -59.64
C PRO A 151 7.92 24.83 -60.04
N PHE A 152 9.03 25.02 -59.32
CA PHE A 152 10.10 25.90 -59.77
C PHE A 152 10.98 25.16 -60.78
N GLU A 153 11.41 25.89 -61.81
CA GLU A 153 12.41 25.48 -62.78
C GLU A 153 13.70 26.25 -62.54
N ALA A 154 14.82 25.54 -62.48
CA ALA A 154 16.15 26.11 -62.32
C ALA A 154 16.93 26.07 -63.64
N ASN A 155 17.66 27.12 -63.97
CA ASN A 155 18.59 27.13 -65.11
C ASN A 155 19.93 26.43 -64.82
N PHE A 156 20.08 25.83 -63.64
CA PHE A 156 21.28 25.13 -63.17
C PHE A 156 20.91 23.72 -62.72
N HIS A 157 21.91 22.83 -62.71
CA HIS A 157 21.71 21.45 -62.26
C HIS A 157 21.40 21.43 -60.75
N VAL A 158 20.23 20.91 -60.38
CA VAL A 158 19.83 20.75 -58.98
C VAL A 158 20.54 19.54 -58.37
N PHE A 159 21.40 19.75 -57.38
CA PHE A 159 22.15 18.69 -56.72
C PHE A 159 21.53 18.32 -55.37
N GLY A 160 20.94 17.12 -55.23
CA GLY A 160 20.59 16.54 -53.93
C GLY A 160 19.41 15.57 -53.95
N PHE A 161 19.58 14.38 -53.35
CA PHE A 161 18.51 13.36 -53.23
C PHE A 161 17.50 13.62 -52.08
N ALA A 162 17.74 14.61 -51.21
CA ALA A 162 16.93 14.86 -50.01
C ALA A 162 16.45 16.32 -49.82
N ARG A 163 16.76 17.22 -50.77
CA ARG A 163 16.41 18.66 -50.74
C ARG A 163 15.89 19.06 -52.12
N GLY A 164 14.71 18.54 -52.47
CA GLY A 164 14.13 18.71 -53.79
C GLY A 164 13.66 20.14 -54.04
N ILE A 165 13.52 20.52 -55.31
CA ILE A 165 13.06 21.86 -55.72
C ILE A 165 11.58 22.09 -55.37
N GLU A 166 10.83 21.02 -55.14
CA GLU A 166 9.45 21.02 -54.69
C GLU A 166 9.26 21.65 -53.30
N SER A 167 10.28 21.65 -52.43
CA SER A 167 10.19 22.28 -51.11
C SER A 167 10.19 23.80 -51.16
N LEU A 168 10.44 24.41 -52.32
CA LEU A 168 10.33 25.86 -52.49
C LEU A 168 8.87 26.36 -52.42
N THR A 169 7.87 25.49 -52.56
CA THR A 169 6.44 25.88 -52.57
C THR A 169 5.49 24.91 -51.87
N ASP A 170 6.01 23.96 -51.09
CA ASP A 170 5.16 22.93 -50.48
C ASP A 170 4.33 23.47 -49.31
N GLY A 171 4.64 24.69 -48.85
CA GLY A 171 3.96 25.37 -47.74
C GLY A 171 4.38 24.85 -46.37
N ASN A 172 5.49 24.12 -46.29
CA ASN A 172 6.04 23.53 -45.08
C ASN A 172 7.50 23.97 -44.89
N ASN A 173 7.97 23.91 -43.65
CA ASN A 173 9.38 24.03 -43.31
C ASN A 173 9.77 22.92 -42.33
N ILE A 174 10.95 23.04 -41.71
CA ILE A 174 11.44 22.00 -40.79
C ILE A 174 10.58 21.85 -39.53
N TYR A 175 9.78 22.88 -39.21
CA TYR A 175 8.91 22.92 -38.05
C TYR A 175 7.49 22.44 -38.35
N GLY A 176 7.14 22.25 -39.64
CA GLY A 176 5.82 21.81 -40.09
C GLY A 176 5.18 22.79 -41.07
N GLN A 177 3.85 22.89 -41.07
CA GLN A 177 3.13 23.76 -41.99
C GLN A 177 3.35 25.26 -41.65
N ILE A 178 3.67 26.06 -42.67
CA ILE A 178 3.82 27.51 -42.53
C ILE A 178 2.43 28.14 -42.33
N LEU A 179 2.25 28.82 -41.20
CA LEU A 179 0.99 29.44 -40.83
C LEU A 179 0.84 30.83 -41.47
N PRO A 180 -0.37 31.20 -41.95
CA PRO A 180 -0.65 32.58 -42.36
C PRO A 180 -0.38 33.56 -41.20
N ILE A 181 0.23 34.72 -41.48
CA ILE A 181 0.62 35.73 -40.46
C ILE A 181 -0.52 36.06 -39.48
N LYS A 182 -1.76 36.19 -39.97
CA LYS A 182 -2.93 36.47 -39.11
C LYS A 182 -3.21 35.35 -38.13
N GLN A 183 -3.10 34.09 -38.56
CA GLN A 183 -3.28 32.94 -37.70
C GLN A 183 -2.12 32.84 -36.70
N TRP A 184 -0.88 33.02 -37.17
CA TRP A 184 0.30 33.04 -36.33
C TRP A 184 0.21 34.10 -35.21
N LEU A 185 -0.15 35.35 -35.54
CA LEU A 185 -0.34 36.42 -34.54
C LEU A 185 -1.44 36.09 -33.54
N ARG A 186 -2.53 35.45 -33.99
CA ARG A 186 -3.61 35.02 -33.11
C ARG A 186 -3.12 33.94 -32.12
N GLU A 187 -2.38 32.95 -32.61
CA GLU A 187 -1.80 31.90 -31.76
C GLU A 187 -0.73 32.46 -30.81
N LEU A 188 0.04 33.47 -31.23
CA LEU A 188 1.01 34.18 -30.38
C LEU A 188 0.31 34.91 -29.23
N SER A 189 -0.77 35.62 -29.52
CA SER A 189 -1.56 36.33 -28.52
C SER A 189 -2.15 35.34 -27.50
N GLN A 190 -2.75 34.25 -27.96
CA GLN A 190 -3.32 33.22 -27.09
C GLN A 190 -2.25 32.58 -26.21
N ARG A 191 -1.08 32.27 -26.78
CA ARG A 191 0.05 31.74 -26.01
C ARG A 191 0.48 32.72 -24.91
N HIS A 192 0.60 34.01 -25.23
CA HIS A 192 0.96 35.02 -24.25
C HIS A 192 -0.07 35.14 -23.11
N GLU A 193 -1.37 35.09 -23.43
CA GLU A 193 -2.44 35.05 -22.43
C GLU A 193 -2.30 33.83 -21.51
N PHE A 194 -2.12 32.63 -22.07
CA PHE A 194 -1.93 31.41 -21.27
C PHE A 194 -0.65 31.42 -20.44
N GLU A 195 0.46 31.91 -20.99
CA GLU A 195 1.72 32.04 -20.26
C GLU A 195 1.60 33.01 -19.08
N THR A 196 0.77 34.05 -19.22
CA THR A 196 0.51 35.04 -18.16
C THR A 196 -0.43 34.49 -17.07
N GLU A 197 -1.44 33.70 -17.44
CA GLU A 197 -2.40 33.12 -16.49
C GLU A 197 -1.83 31.91 -15.73
N ARG A 198 -1.00 31.11 -16.38
CA ARG A 198 -0.41 29.88 -15.82
C ARG A 198 0.24 30.04 -14.44
N PRO A 199 1.12 31.03 -14.17
CA PRO A 199 1.78 31.15 -12.86
C PRO A 199 0.78 31.39 -11.73
N LEU A 200 -0.30 32.14 -11.97
CA LEU A 200 -1.33 32.42 -10.97
C LEU A 200 -2.10 31.14 -10.61
N ILE A 201 -2.51 30.37 -11.63
CA ILE A 201 -3.22 29.10 -11.43
C ILE A 201 -2.32 28.09 -10.70
N VAL A 202 -1.06 27.99 -11.10
CA VAL A 202 -0.09 27.08 -10.45
C VAL A 202 0.15 27.49 -8.99
N ALA A 203 0.25 28.79 -8.69
CA ALA A 203 0.41 29.28 -7.32
C ALA A 203 -0.80 28.94 -6.44
N GLU A 204 -2.02 29.15 -6.94
CA GLU A 204 -3.27 28.83 -6.22
C GLU A 204 -3.40 27.30 -5.98
N LEU A 205 -3.12 26.48 -7.00
CA LEU A 205 -3.11 25.01 -6.87
C LEU A 205 -2.10 24.54 -5.82
N ASN A 206 -0.88 25.09 -5.87
CA ASN A 206 0.16 24.77 -4.88
C ASN A 206 -0.26 25.19 -3.47
N GLY A 207 -0.93 26.35 -3.32
CA GLY A 207 -1.51 26.80 -2.05
C GLY A 207 -2.50 25.78 -1.48
N ARG A 208 -3.48 25.35 -2.29
CA ARG A 208 -4.49 24.35 -1.89
C ARG A 208 -3.88 22.99 -1.56
N TYR A 209 -2.93 22.53 -2.37
CA TYR A 209 -2.24 21.26 -2.14
C TYR A 209 -1.47 21.27 -0.81
N ASN A 210 -0.74 22.35 -0.52
CA ASN A 210 -0.02 22.51 0.73
C ASN A 210 -0.96 22.54 1.93
N GLN A 211 -2.13 23.18 1.81
CA GLN A 211 -3.14 23.19 2.86
C GLN A 211 -3.69 21.78 3.13
N GLN A 212 -4.05 21.03 2.10
CA GLN A 212 -4.53 19.64 2.22
C GLN A 212 -3.48 18.73 2.84
N SER A 213 -2.23 18.81 2.39
CA SER A 213 -1.12 18.00 2.93
C SER A 213 -0.88 18.28 4.41
N ASN A 214 -0.93 19.55 4.82
CA ASN A 214 -0.80 19.93 6.24
C ASN A 214 -1.95 19.38 7.11
N VAL A 215 -3.18 19.39 6.60
CA VAL A 215 -4.34 18.81 7.30
C VAL A 215 -4.19 17.30 7.44
N ILE A 216 -3.84 16.59 6.36
CA ILE A 216 -3.60 15.14 6.39
C ILE A 216 -2.48 14.79 7.38
N ARG A 217 -1.36 15.53 7.37
CA ARG A 217 -0.26 15.30 8.31
C ARG A 217 -0.68 15.51 9.76
N ARG A 218 -1.49 16.53 10.07
CA ARG A 218 -2.04 16.74 11.42
C ARG A 218 -2.97 15.61 11.85
N LEU A 219 -3.83 15.13 10.95
CA LEU A 219 -4.71 13.98 11.22
C LEU A 219 -3.91 12.70 11.48
N LEU A 220 -2.87 12.42 10.69
CA LEU A 220 -1.99 11.26 10.90
C LEU A 220 -1.29 11.31 12.28
N TRP A 221 -0.77 12.48 12.68
CA TRP A 221 -0.19 12.65 14.00
C TRP A 221 -1.21 12.44 15.13
N LEU A 222 -2.43 12.94 14.95
CA LEU A 222 -3.50 12.77 15.94
C LEU A 222 -3.88 11.29 16.10
N VAL A 223 -4.02 10.55 15.00
CA VAL A 223 -4.27 9.10 15.02
C VAL A 223 -3.12 8.35 15.71
N ALA A 224 -1.86 8.69 15.41
CA ALA A 224 -0.71 8.06 16.03
C ALA A 224 -0.67 8.27 17.56
N VAL A 225 -0.98 9.49 18.03
CA VAL A 225 -1.05 9.80 19.46
C VAL A 225 -2.19 9.04 20.14
N LEU A 226 -3.37 8.95 19.52
CA LEU A 226 -4.49 8.18 20.06
C LEU A 226 -4.16 6.68 20.12
N ALA A 227 -3.56 6.12 19.07
CA ALA A 227 -3.13 4.72 19.04
C ALA A 227 -2.11 4.43 20.16
N LEU A 228 -1.12 5.30 20.34
CA LEU A 228 -0.14 5.17 21.42
C LEU A 228 -0.79 5.26 22.81
N GLY A 229 -1.73 6.19 22.99
CA GLY A 229 -2.49 6.34 24.24
C GLY A 229 -3.32 5.11 24.58
N THR A 230 -4.06 4.57 23.61
CA THR A 230 -4.85 3.33 23.80
C THR A 230 -3.96 2.13 24.11
N LEU A 231 -2.81 1.98 23.43
CA LEU A 231 -1.83 0.93 23.70
C LEU A 231 -1.26 1.06 25.12
N ALA A 232 -0.91 2.27 25.55
CA ALA A 232 -0.41 2.52 26.90
C ALA A 232 -1.45 2.14 27.97
N VAL A 233 -2.71 2.54 27.80
CA VAL A 233 -3.81 2.17 28.70
C VAL A 233 -3.98 0.65 28.76
N PHE A 234 -3.94 -0.03 27.62
CA PHE A 234 -4.04 -1.48 27.54
C PHE A 234 -2.89 -2.18 28.28
N LEU A 235 -1.64 -1.76 28.04
CA LEU A 235 -0.45 -2.32 28.68
C LEU A 235 -0.47 -2.10 30.19
N ILE A 236 -0.81 -0.90 30.65
CA ILE A 236 -0.95 -0.59 32.09
C ILE A 236 -2.02 -1.48 32.72
N GLY A 237 -3.19 -1.62 32.06
CA GLY A 237 -4.25 -2.51 32.53
C GLY A 237 -3.80 -3.97 32.62
N HIS A 238 -3.03 -4.45 31.64
CA HIS A 238 -2.48 -5.80 31.62
C HIS A 238 -1.49 -6.06 32.76
N VAL A 239 -0.54 -5.14 32.96
CA VAL A 239 0.45 -5.24 34.04
C VAL A 239 -0.22 -5.20 35.42
N ARG A 240 -1.23 -4.34 35.60
CA ARG A 240 -2.01 -4.27 36.86
C ARG A 240 -2.74 -5.58 37.15
N ARG A 241 -3.38 -6.18 36.14
CA ARG A 241 -4.06 -7.49 36.29
C ARG A 241 -3.09 -8.59 36.70
N ARG A 242 -1.91 -8.66 36.05
CA ARG A 242 -0.87 -9.65 36.40
C ARG A 242 -0.35 -9.46 37.81
N ARG A 243 -0.08 -8.22 38.23
CA ARG A 243 0.34 -7.92 39.61
C ARG A 243 -0.74 -8.31 40.63
N ALA A 244 -2.00 -8.00 40.37
CA ALA A 244 -3.09 -8.37 41.27
C ALA A 244 -3.21 -9.89 41.46
N ILE A 245 -3.07 -10.66 40.39
CA ILE A 245 -3.07 -12.13 40.44
C ILE A 245 -1.87 -12.64 41.25
N ASN A 246 -0.66 -12.13 41.00
CA ASN A 246 0.54 -12.54 41.74
C ASN A 246 0.43 -12.22 43.24
N ASN A 247 -0.01 -11.01 43.59
CA ASN A 247 -0.20 -10.63 45.00
C ASN A 247 -1.22 -11.56 45.70
N THR A 248 -2.30 -11.93 45.01
CA THR A 248 -3.30 -12.88 45.55
C THR A 248 -2.68 -14.26 45.78
N ARG A 249 -1.82 -14.74 44.86
CA ARG A 249 -1.10 -16.01 45.02
C ARG A 249 -0.14 -15.98 46.19
N GLU A 250 0.64 -14.92 46.34
CA GLU A 250 1.57 -14.74 47.46
C GLU A 250 0.82 -14.72 48.79
N GLN A 251 -0.30 -14.00 48.85
CA GLN A 251 -1.14 -13.95 50.05
C GLN A 251 -1.71 -15.33 50.42
N ILE A 252 -2.26 -16.06 49.45
CA ILE A 252 -2.78 -17.42 49.69
C ILE A 252 -1.66 -18.37 50.13
N ALA A 253 -0.46 -18.24 49.55
CA ALA A 253 0.69 -19.04 49.94
C ALA A 253 1.09 -18.79 51.39
N ALA A 254 1.11 -17.53 51.82
CA ALA A 254 1.37 -17.15 53.20
C ALA A 254 0.28 -17.69 54.15
N ASP A 255 -1.00 -17.48 53.83
CA ASP A 255 -2.12 -17.98 54.65
C ASP A 255 -2.07 -19.51 54.83
N VAL A 256 -1.77 -20.25 53.76
CA VAL A 256 -1.63 -21.71 53.83
C VAL A 256 -0.36 -22.12 54.57
N HIS A 257 0.76 -21.40 54.42
CA HIS A 257 1.99 -21.69 55.17
C HIS A 257 1.73 -21.59 56.69
N ASP A 258 1.05 -20.53 57.11
CA ASP A 258 0.69 -20.31 58.52
C ASP A 258 -0.28 -21.39 59.03
N GLU A 259 -1.31 -21.72 58.23
CA GLU A 259 -2.27 -22.78 58.57
C GLU A 259 -1.60 -24.16 58.65
N LEU A 260 -0.67 -24.48 57.75
CA LEU A 260 0.11 -25.72 57.79
C LEU A 260 1.04 -25.76 58.99
N GLY A 261 1.72 -24.65 59.31
CA GLY A 261 2.58 -24.54 60.49
C GLY A 261 1.81 -24.82 61.78
N ALA A 262 0.65 -24.18 61.95
CA ALA A 262 -0.23 -24.41 63.10
C ALA A 262 -0.72 -25.87 63.19
N ASN A 263 -1.11 -26.47 62.05
CA ASN A 263 -1.56 -27.85 62.02
C ASN A 263 -0.43 -28.86 62.32
N LEU A 264 0.79 -28.61 61.84
CA LEU A 264 1.96 -29.45 62.14
C LEU A 264 2.30 -29.40 63.64
N HIS A 265 2.22 -28.22 64.25
CA HIS A 265 2.41 -28.08 65.70
C HIS A 265 1.35 -28.87 66.49
N ALA A 266 0.08 -28.76 66.09
CA ALA A 266 -1.02 -29.51 66.70
C ALA A 266 -0.87 -31.04 66.49
N LEU A 267 -0.36 -31.49 65.34
CA LEU A 267 -0.04 -32.90 65.09
C LEU A 267 1.05 -33.40 66.04
N SER A 268 2.14 -32.64 66.22
CA SER A 268 3.21 -33.00 67.17
C SER A 268 2.67 -33.10 68.59
N LEU A 269 1.87 -32.13 69.05
CA LEU A 269 1.28 -32.16 70.38
C LEU A 269 0.35 -33.37 70.58
N LEU A 270 -0.52 -33.65 69.60
CA LEU A 270 -1.41 -34.82 69.67
C LEU A 270 -0.61 -36.13 69.68
N ALA A 271 0.50 -36.21 68.93
CA ALA A 271 1.39 -37.37 68.91
C ALA A 271 2.10 -37.57 70.26
N ASP A 272 2.55 -36.49 70.90
CA ASP A 272 3.17 -36.54 72.24
C ASP A 272 2.15 -37.03 73.29
N ILE A 273 0.92 -36.50 73.26
CA ILE A 273 -0.16 -36.91 74.17
C ILE A 273 -0.51 -38.39 73.94
N ALA A 274 -0.56 -38.84 72.68
CA ALA A 274 -0.77 -40.25 72.34
C ALA A 274 0.36 -41.14 72.86
N HIS A 275 1.61 -40.67 72.80
CA HIS A 275 2.77 -41.39 73.33
C HIS A 275 2.72 -41.56 74.84
N SER A 276 2.23 -40.56 75.59
CA SER A 276 2.09 -40.62 77.04
C SER A 276 0.88 -41.43 77.53
N ASN A 277 -0.16 -41.64 76.70
CA ASN A 277 -1.41 -42.31 77.09
C ASN A 277 -1.51 -43.79 76.65
N ARG A 278 -0.38 -44.48 76.46
CA ARG A 278 -0.31 -45.87 75.96
C ARG A 278 -1.11 -46.92 76.77
N ALA A 279 -1.40 -46.64 78.04
CA ALA A 279 -2.11 -47.56 78.94
C ALA A 279 -3.65 -47.55 78.79
N SER A 280 -4.22 -46.63 77.99
CA SER A 280 -5.67 -46.53 77.77
C SER A 280 -6.01 -46.69 76.27
N PRO A 281 -6.44 -47.89 75.84
CA PRO A 281 -6.68 -48.19 74.42
C PRO A 281 -7.72 -47.29 73.77
N GLU A 282 -8.79 -46.93 74.49
CA GLU A 282 -9.90 -46.11 73.97
C GLU A 282 -9.47 -44.65 73.73
N LYS A 283 -8.71 -44.05 74.67
CA LYS A 283 -8.18 -42.68 74.51
C LYS A 283 -7.12 -42.60 73.42
N LEU A 284 -6.30 -43.64 73.29
CA LEU A 284 -5.30 -43.74 72.24
C LEU A 284 -5.95 -43.81 70.85
N ALA A 285 -7.03 -44.57 70.70
CA ALA A 285 -7.78 -44.66 69.46
C ALA A 285 -8.38 -43.30 69.02
N ASP A 286 -8.96 -42.53 69.94
CA ASP A 286 -9.50 -41.19 69.63
C ASP A 286 -8.39 -40.21 69.22
N LEU A 287 -7.24 -40.21 69.92
CA LEU A 287 -6.10 -39.36 69.58
C LEU A 287 -5.50 -39.69 68.21
N LEU A 288 -5.33 -40.97 67.90
CA LEU A 288 -4.86 -41.43 66.59
C LEU A 288 -5.85 -41.04 65.47
N GLN A 289 -7.15 -41.08 65.74
CA GLN A 289 -8.17 -40.65 64.79
C GLN A 289 -8.09 -39.13 64.53
N ARG A 290 -7.89 -38.32 65.58
CA ARG A 290 -7.67 -36.85 65.44
C ARG A 290 -6.40 -36.53 64.66
N ILE A 291 -5.31 -37.25 64.90
CA ILE A 291 -4.05 -37.12 64.13
C ILE A 291 -4.28 -37.44 62.66
N ARG A 292 -4.98 -38.55 62.34
CA ARG A 292 -5.32 -38.90 60.94
C ARG A 292 -6.18 -37.84 60.28
N ASP A 293 -7.18 -37.32 60.99
CA ASP A 293 -8.08 -36.29 60.44
C ASP A 293 -7.36 -34.96 60.20
N LEU A 294 -6.50 -34.52 61.12
CA LEU A 294 -5.70 -33.31 61.00
C LEU A 294 -4.67 -33.44 59.87
N SER A 295 -3.92 -34.53 59.82
CA SER A 295 -2.94 -34.82 58.77
C SER A 295 -3.58 -34.83 57.37
N ARG A 296 -4.77 -35.44 57.24
CA ARG A 296 -5.53 -35.45 55.98
C ARG A 296 -6.00 -34.05 55.56
N ARG A 297 -6.43 -33.21 56.53
CA ARG A 297 -6.83 -31.82 56.25
C ARG A 297 -5.63 -31.00 55.77
N SER A 298 -4.51 -31.07 56.47
CA SER A 298 -3.26 -30.37 56.13
C SER A 298 -2.69 -30.84 54.79
N GLY A 299 -2.61 -32.15 54.53
CA GLY A 299 -2.12 -32.67 53.25
C GLY A 299 -2.97 -32.24 52.05
N ALA A 300 -4.27 -32.01 52.25
CA ALA A 300 -5.14 -31.48 51.20
C ALA A 300 -5.01 -29.96 51.02
N ALA A 301 -4.76 -29.20 52.09
CA ALA A 301 -4.46 -27.77 52.00
C ALA A 301 -3.11 -27.50 51.31
N ALA A 302 -2.07 -28.27 51.65
CA ALA A 302 -0.77 -28.21 50.99
C ALA A 302 -0.85 -28.54 49.49
N ARG A 303 -1.61 -29.58 49.13
CA ARG A 303 -1.89 -29.91 47.72
C ARG A 303 -2.63 -28.78 47.00
N TYR A 304 -3.62 -28.15 47.63
CA TYR A 304 -4.34 -27.02 47.03
C TYR A 304 -3.39 -25.84 46.73
N CYS A 305 -2.53 -25.47 47.69
CA CYS A 305 -1.56 -24.40 47.52
C CYS A 305 -0.49 -24.71 46.47
N SER A 306 0.08 -25.93 46.47
CA SER A 306 1.05 -26.37 45.45
C SER A 306 0.46 -26.33 44.04
N ASN A 307 -0.76 -26.83 43.83
CA ASN A 307 -1.39 -26.75 42.50
C ASN A 307 -1.73 -25.30 42.10
N LEU A 308 -2.05 -24.42 43.06
CA LEU A 308 -2.29 -23.00 42.80
C LEU A 308 -0.99 -22.24 42.46
N LEU A 309 0.12 -22.57 43.10
CA LEU A 309 1.43 -21.95 42.86
C LEU A 309 2.13 -22.48 41.59
N GLU A 310 1.96 -23.77 41.26
CA GLU A 310 2.44 -24.35 40.00
C GLU A 310 1.64 -23.87 38.76
N SER A 311 0.52 -23.18 38.96
CA SER A 311 -0.39 -22.72 37.89
C SER A 311 0.14 -21.56 37.01
N ASN A 312 1.44 -21.45 36.81
CA ASN A 312 1.97 -20.64 35.70
C ASN A 312 1.67 -21.36 34.37
N GLY A 313 0.43 -21.22 33.88
CA GLY A 313 -0.05 -21.76 32.61
C GLY A 313 -0.92 -23.01 32.70
N LEU A 314 -1.02 -23.67 33.87
CA LEU A 314 -2.01 -24.73 34.10
C LEU A 314 -3.37 -24.10 34.46
N PHE A 315 -4.45 -24.65 33.92
CA PHE A 315 -5.87 -24.24 34.03
C PHE A 315 -6.31 -23.04 33.17
N GLU A 316 -5.47 -22.59 32.22
CA GLU A 316 -5.97 -21.74 31.12
C GLU A 316 -6.92 -22.54 30.22
N ASN A 317 -6.60 -23.81 29.96
CA ASN A 317 -7.44 -24.76 29.22
C ASN A 317 -7.74 -26.01 30.07
N LEU A 318 -8.85 -25.96 30.82
CA LEU A 318 -9.30 -27.03 31.72
C LEU A 318 -9.42 -28.40 31.02
N VAL A 319 -9.91 -28.40 29.78
CA VAL A 319 -10.12 -29.61 28.97
C VAL A 319 -8.80 -30.32 28.72
N HIS A 320 -7.81 -29.57 28.24
CA HIS A 320 -6.48 -30.09 27.96
C HIS A 320 -5.84 -30.67 29.22
N ASP A 321 -5.96 -29.98 30.36
CA ASP A 321 -5.39 -30.44 31.63
C ASP A 321 -6.08 -31.70 32.17
N MET A 322 -7.41 -31.80 32.00
CA MET A 322 -8.17 -33.00 32.38
C MET A 322 -7.78 -34.23 31.55
N ARG A 323 -7.63 -34.07 30.22
CA ARG A 323 -7.16 -35.16 29.33
C ARG A 323 -5.75 -35.60 29.70
N ARG A 324 -4.80 -34.65 29.75
CA ARG A 324 -3.39 -34.92 30.11
C ARG A 324 -3.23 -35.60 31.47
N THR A 325 -4.05 -35.21 32.45
CA THR A 325 -4.01 -35.82 33.79
C THR A 325 -4.59 -37.23 33.79
N SER A 326 -5.66 -37.48 33.02
CA SER A 326 -6.23 -38.82 32.86
C SER A 326 -5.23 -39.76 32.20
N GLU A 327 -4.61 -39.34 31.08
CA GLU A 327 -3.58 -40.12 30.38
C GLU A 327 -2.42 -40.50 31.30
N ARG A 328 -1.97 -39.58 32.17
CA ARG A 328 -0.87 -39.83 33.09
C ARG A 328 -1.24 -40.69 34.28
N MET A 329 -2.41 -40.46 34.88
CA MET A 329 -2.79 -41.13 36.12
C MET A 329 -3.41 -42.51 35.86
N MET A 330 -4.16 -42.65 34.77
CA MET A 330 -4.89 -43.87 34.42
C MET A 330 -4.14 -44.71 33.38
N ALA A 331 -2.82 -44.54 33.20
CA ALA A 331 -2.06 -45.23 32.15
C ALA A 331 -2.20 -46.77 32.20
N ASP A 332 -2.39 -47.34 33.40
CA ASP A 332 -2.55 -48.77 33.64
C ASP A 332 -4.02 -49.24 33.64
N LEU A 333 -4.98 -48.35 33.33
CA LEU A 333 -6.42 -48.66 33.26
C LEU A 333 -7.01 -48.18 31.93
N HIS A 334 -8.04 -48.87 31.43
CA HIS A 334 -8.80 -48.36 30.29
C HIS A 334 -9.70 -47.20 30.75
N HIS A 335 -9.29 -45.96 30.47
CA HIS A 335 -10.03 -44.76 30.84
C HIS A 335 -10.53 -43.99 29.61
N GLU A 336 -11.84 -43.75 29.55
CA GLU A 336 -12.47 -42.94 28.50
C GLU A 336 -12.89 -41.58 29.05
N ILE A 337 -12.55 -40.49 28.36
CA ILE A 337 -12.94 -39.13 28.73
C ILE A 337 -13.71 -38.44 27.61
N THR A 338 -14.98 -38.12 27.87
CA THR A 338 -15.84 -37.34 26.96
C THR A 338 -16.13 -35.98 27.56
N ILE A 339 -15.91 -34.92 26.77
CA ILE A 339 -16.18 -33.54 27.19
C ILE A 339 -17.06 -32.89 26.13
N THR A 340 -18.14 -32.23 26.58
CA THR A 340 -19.11 -31.55 25.72
C THR A 340 -19.40 -30.13 26.24
N GLY A 341 -19.56 -29.17 25.32
CA GLY A 341 -19.77 -27.76 25.64
C GLY A 341 -18.50 -27.03 26.12
N GLU A 342 -17.35 -27.31 25.51
CA GLU A 342 -16.05 -26.75 25.91
C GLU A 342 -16.07 -25.20 25.98
N GLU A 343 -16.82 -24.54 25.09
CA GLU A 343 -17.01 -23.08 25.03
C GLU A 343 -17.66 -22.51 26.31
N HIS A 344 -18.46 -23.30 27.03
CA HIS A 344 -19.08 -22.88 28.28
C HIS A 344 -18.14 -23.02 29.47
N LEU A 345 -17.10 -23.85 29.38
CA LEU A 345 -16.09 -24.00 30.44
C LEU A 345 -15.17 -22.77 30.54
N GLU A 346 -14.95 -22.04 29.45
CA GLU A 346 -14.17 -20.79 29.46
C GLU A 346 -14.87 -19.67 30.25
N SER A 347 -16.21 -19.71 30.33
CA SER A 347 -17.01 -18.76 31.09
C SER A 347 -16.91 -18.95 32.61
N LEU A 348 -16.37 -20.08 33.08
CA LEU A 348 -16.13 -20.32 34.49
C LEU A 348 -15.02 -19.42 35.02
N SER A 349 -15.22 -18.89 36.24
CA SER A 349 -14.16 -18.19 36.96
C SER A 349 -12.92 -19.08 37.06
N HIS A 350 -11.73 -18.47 37.04
CA HIS A 350 -10.47 -19.22 37.15
C HIS A 350 -10.44 -20.13 38.38
N ARG A 351 -11.01 -19.65 39.51
CA ARG A 351 -11.18 -20.44 40.74
C ARG A 351 -12.05 -21.68 40.52
N ASN A 352 -13.21 -21.54 39.89
CA ASN A 352 -14.10 -22.68 39.63
C ASN A 352 -13.45 -23.71 38.69
N ARG A 353 -12.63 -23.28 37.73
CA ARG A 353 -11.86 -24.18 36.86
C ARG A 353 -10.84 -25.00 37.65
N ILE A 354 -10.09 -24.35 38.54
CA ILE A 354 -9.13 -25.02 39.43
C ILE A 354 -9.86 -26.02 40.35
N ASP A 355 -10.93 -25.59 41.02
CA ASP A 355 -11.65 -26.41 41.99
C ASP A 355 -12.33 -27.62 41.31
N LEU A 356 -12.88 -27.44 40.10
CA LEU A 356 -13.44 -28.52 39.29
C LEU A 356 -12.36 -29.53 38.87
N PHE A 357 -11.19 -29.06 38.41
CA PHE A 357 -10.07 -29.93 38.08
C PHE A 357 -9.58 -30.72 39.29
N LEU A 358 -9.47 -30.08 40.46
CA LEU A 358 -9.02 -30.74 41.68
C LEU A 358 -10.04 -31.77 42.18
N PHE A 359 -11.34 -31.51 42.02
CA PHE A 359 -12.37 -32.50 42.29
C PHE A 359 -12.21 -33.72 41.38
N TYR A 360 -12.03 -33.48 40.07
CA TYR A 360 -11.78 -34.52 39.08
C TYR A 360 -10.55 -35.37 39.41
N LYS A 361 -9.41 -34.75 39.68
CA LYS A 361 -8.16 -35.42 40.05
C LYS A 361 -8.30 -36.28 41.31
N GLU A 362 -9.09 -35.82 42.29
CA GLU A 362 -9.38 -36.59 43.50
C GLU A 362 -10.27 -37.81 43.19
N CYS A 363 -11.21 -37.71 42.25
CA CYS A 363 -11.98 -38.87 41.80
C CYS A 363 -11.06 -39.94 41.20
N LEU A 364 -10.16 -39.54 40.30
CA LEU A 364 -9.17 -40.44 39.70
C LEU A 364 -8.27 -41.09 40.75
N ALA A 365 -7.79 -40.30 41.72
CA ALA A 365 -6.97 -40.82 42.81
C ALA A 365 -7.71 -41.86 43.67
N ASN A 366 -8.99 -41.63 43.96
CA ASN A 366 -9.82 -42.58 44.69
C ASN A 366 -10.00 -43.89 43.92
N ILE A 367 -10.17 -43.84 42.60
CA ILE A 367 -10.26 -45.04 41.75
C ILE A 367 -8.98 -45.86 41.89
N LEU A 368 -7.82 -45.24 41.65
CA LEU A 368 -6.52 -45.94 41.73
C LEU A 368 -6.24 -46.56 43.09
N GLN A 369 -6.58 -45.85 44.18
CA GLN A 369 -6.21 -46.28 45.53
C GLN A 369 -7.22 -47.24 46.16
N HIS A 370 -8.48 -47.24 45.70
CA HIS A 370 -9.57 -47.85 46.47
C HIS A 370 -10.53 -48.73 45.67
N SER A 371 -10.58 -48.64 44.34
CA SER A 371 -11.60 -49.33 43.54
C SER A 371 -11.20 -50.75 43.09
N ASN A 372 -9.91 -51.02 42.86
CA ASN A 372 -9.43 -52.17 42.08
C ASN A 372 -10.14 -52.29 40.71
N ALA A 373 -10.59 -51.17 40.14
CA ALA A 373 -11.23 -51.13 38.84
C ALA A 373 -10.25 -51.52 37.73
N THR A 374 -10.80 -52.01 36.61
CA THR A 374 -10.06 -52.26 35.35
C THR A 374 -10.45 -51.25 34.27
N GLN A 375 -11.61 -50.60 34.42
CA GLN A 375 -12.14 -49.61 33.49
C GLN A 375 -12.75 -48.45 34.26
N ALA A 376 -12.57 -47.24 33.73
CA ALA A 376 -13.21 -46.03 34.23
C ALA A 376 -13.67 -45.14 33.07
N SER A 377 -14.68 -44.30 33.32
CA SER A 377 -15.13 -43.30 32.36
C SER A 377 -15.39 -41.96 33.04
N THR A 378 -15.08 -40.88 32.34
CA THR A 378 -15.34 -39.51 32.76
C THR A 378 -16.18 -38.81 31.70
N GLN A 379 -17.28 -38.22 32.12
CA GLN A 379 -18.12 -37.37 31.28
C GLN A 379 -18.24 -35.98 31.90
N LEU A 380 -17.79 -34.95 31.18
CA LEU A 380 -18.01 -33.56 31.53
C LEU A 380 -18.97 -32.92 30.52
N VAL A 381 -20.11 -32.46 31.01
CA VAL A 381 -21.12 -31.75 30.22
C VAL A 381 -21.23 -30.34 30.77
N ALA A 382 -20.92 -29.35 29.95
CA ALA A 382 -21.04 -27.95 30.31
C ALA A 382 -22.13 -27.28 29.46
N GLU A 383 -23.10 -26.68 30.15
CA GLU A 383 -24.16 -25.87 29.60
C GLU A 383 -24.07 -24.46 30.19
N ARG A 384 -24.77 -23.48 29.59
CA ARG A 384 -24.72 -22.07 29.98
C ARG A 384 -24.86 -21.81 31.49
N ASN A 385 -25.71 -22.59 32.19
CA ASN A 385 -26.01 -22.39 33.63
C ASN A 385 -25.76 -23.64 34.49
N ASN A 386 -25.14 -24.68 33.95
CA ASN A 386 -24.97 -25.94 34.64
C ASN A 386 -23.75 -26.69 34.11
N VAL A 387 -22.88 -27.12 35.01
CA VAL A 387 -21.73 -27.97 34.69
C VAL A 387 -21.88 -29.26 35.47
N ARG A 388 -21.91 -30.39 34.75
CA ARG A 388 -22.02 -31.73 35.32
C ARG A 388 -20.77 -32.52 35.01
N LEU A 389 -20.08 -32.99 36.04
CA LEU A 389 -18.99 -33.94 35.93
C LEU A 389 -19.44 -35.28 36.51
N THR A 390 -19.36 -36.33 35.70
CA THR A 390 -19.68 -37.70 36.09
C THR A 390 -18.43 -38.54 35.93
N VAL A 391 -18.02 -39.24 36.98
CA VAL A 391 -16.88 -40.18 36.97
C VAL A 391 -17.41 -41.54 37.39
N THR A 392 -17.18 -42.57 36.59
CA THR A 392 -17.68 -43.92 36.82
C THR A 392 -16.53 -44.93 36.76
N ASP A 393 -16.50 -45.91 37.66
CA ASP A 393 -15.58 -47.04 37.63
C ASP A 393 -16.31 -48.38 37.78
N ASN A 394 -15.69 -49.47 37.33
CA ASN A 394 -16.18 -50.85 37.46
C ASN A 394 -15.56 -51.61 38.64
N GLY A 395 -15.11 -50.90 39.67
CA GLY A 395 -14.46 -51.49 40.83
C GLY A 395 -15.44 -52.08 41.84
N ARG A 396 -14.96 -52.32 43.05
CA ARG A 396 -15.70 -53.03 44.12
C ARG A 396 -16.88 -52.25 44.77
N GLY A 397 -17.29 -51.12 44.20
CA GLY A 397 -18.31 -50.23 44.79
C GLY A 397 -17.86 -49.53 46.08
N LEU A 398 -18.77 -48.76 46.69
CA LEU A 398 -18.54 -48.07 47.95
C LEU A 398 -18.83 -49.01 49.12
N ALA A 399 -17.87 -49.15 50.05
CA ALA A 399 -18.09 -49.95 51.26
C ALA A 399 -19.29 -49.40 52.05
N ASP A 400 -20.19 -50.30 52.49
CA ASP A 400 -21.44 -49.97 53.18
C ASP A 400 -21.13 -49.23 54.49
N THR A 401 -21.11 -47.91 54.42
CA THR A 401 -20.72 -47.04 55.53
C THR A 401 -21.97 -46.31 56.00
N ILE A 402 -22.31 -46.47 57.27
CA ILE A 402 -23.43 -45.77 57.92
C ILE A 402 -23.20 -44.25 57.80
N GLY A 403 -23.85 -43.59 56.84
CA GLY A 403 -23.71 -42.15 56.55
C GLY A 403 -23.75 -41.76 55.06
N SER A 404 -23.19 -40.59 54.73
CA SER A 404 -23.06 -40.10 53.34
C SER A 404 -22.16 -41.04 52.52
N ARG A 405 -22.72 -41.67 51.48
CA ARG A 405 -21.99 -42.54 50.53
C ARG A 405 -20.85 -41.83 49.77
N VAL A 406 -20.90 -40.50 49.67
CA VAL A 406 -19.82 -39.72 49.04
C VAL A 406 -18.55 -39.74 49.91
N PRO A 407 -17.36 -40.10 49.36
CA PRO A 407 -16.09 -40.02 50.06
C PRO A 407 -15.87 -38.63 50.71
N LYS A 408 -15.41 -38.62 51.97
CA LYS A 408 -15.23 -37.38 52.75
C LYS A 408 -14.35 -36.33 52.04
N SER A 409 -13.33 -36.77 51.29
CA SER A 409 -12.46 -35.88 50.51
C SER A 409 -13.22 -35.18 49.38
N LEU A 410 -14.08 -35.90 48.66
CA LEU A 410 -14.89 -35.35 47.57
C LEU A 410 -16.01 -34.44 48.09
N ASN A 411 -16.66 -34.81 49.20
CA ASN A 411 -17.71 -33.97 49.81
C ASN A 411 -17.14 -32.61 50.26
N ARG A 412 -15.92 -32.59 50.81
CA ARG A 412 -15.22 -31.35 51.14
C ARG A 412 -14.90 -30.50 49.91
N ARG A 413 -14.43 -31.11 48.81
CA ARG A 413 -14.14 -30.38 47.56
C ARG A 413 -15.41 -29.82 46.91
N ALA A 414 -16.50 -30.58 46.89
CA ALA A 414 -17.80 -30.10 46.40
C ALA A 414 -18.29 -28.88 47.18
N ARG A 415 -18.12 -28.86 48.51
CA ARG A 415 -18.43 -27.70 49.35
C ARG A 415 -17.60 -26.46 48.99
N PHE A 416 -16.30 -26.60 48.73
CA PHE A 416 -15.47 -25.45 48.32
C PHE A 416 -15.89 -24.88 46.97
N LEU A 417 -16.31 -25.74 46.05
CA LEU A 417 -16.85 -25.35 44.74
C LEU A 417 -18.28 -24.77 44.84
N GLY A 418 -18.97 -24.92 45.97
CA GLY A 418 -20.40 -24.61 46.11
C GLY A 418 -21.29 -25.50 45.25
N ALA A 419 -20.82 -26.73 44.95
CA ALA A 419 -21.48 -27.69 44.08
C ALA A 419 -22.18 -28.80 44.88
N HIS A 420 -23.17 -29.43 44.26
CA HIS A 420 -23.83 -30.62 44.78
C HIS A 420 -23.10 -31.88 44.31
N VAL A 421 -22.88 -32.85 45.19
CA VAL A 421 -22.23 -34.12 44.86
C VAL A 421 -23.11 -35.29 45.28
N ALA A 422 -23.21 -36.30 44.43
CA ALA A 422 -23.89 -37.56 44.68
C ALA A 422 -22.96 -38.73 44.35
N ALA A 423 -23.14 -39.85 45.04
CA ALA A 423 -22.43 -41.09 44.77
C ALA A 423 -23.42 -42.26 44.79
N GLU A 424 -23.33 -43.11 43.78
CA GLU A 424 -24.23 -44.23 43.51
C GLU A 424 -23.39 -45.50 43.28
N ASP A 425 -23.85 -46.64 43.80
CA ASP A 425 -23.31 -47.94 43.42
C ASP A 425 -24.07 -48.43 42.18
N LEU A 426 -23.35 -49.10 41.28
CA LEU A 426 -23.92 -49.72 40.10
C LEU A 426 -24.20 -51.21 40.38
N ASP A 427 -25.29 -51.73 39.81
CA ASP A 427 -25.78 -53.10 40.03
C ASP A 427 -24.73 -54.21 39.75
N ASN A 428 -23.68 -53.89 38.98
CA ASN A 428 -22.64 -54.82 38.53
C ASN A 428 -21.29 -54.71 39.28
N GLN A 429 -21.26 -54.10 40.47
CA GLN A 429 -20.04 -53.69 41.19
C GLN A 429 -19.32 -52.55 40.44
N GLY A 430 -19.45 -51.34 40.97
CA GLY A 430 -18.86 -50.13 40.41
C GLY A 430 -19.39 -48.90 41.12
N THR A 431 -18.70 -47.78 40.99
CA THR A 431 -19.10 -46.52 41.63
C THR A 431 -19.34 -45.45 40.57
N ARG A 432 -20.42 -44.68 40.72
CA ARG A 432 -20.66 -43.45 39.96
C ARG A 432 -20.67 -42.25 40.89
N ILE A 433 -19.80 -41.28 40.61
CA ILE A 433 -19.76 -40.00 41.31
C ILE A 433 -20.21 -38.90 40.37
N THR A 434 -21.24 -38.14 40.76
CA THR A 434 -21.78 -37.04 39.98
C THR A 434 -21.65 -35.73 40.74
N LEU A 435 -21.00 -34.74 40.14
CA LEU A 435 -20.88 -33.37 40.63
C LEU A 435 -21.71 -32.44 39.74
N GLN A 436 -22.52 -31.59 40.35
CA GLN A 436 -23.31 -30.57 39.68
C GLN A 436 -22.97 -29.18 40.23
N LEU A 437 -22.45 -28.32 39.36
CA LEU A 437 -22.13 -26.93 39.64
C LEU A 437 -23.09 -26.04 38.86
N ARG A 438 -23.77 -25.13 39.55
CA ARG A 438 -24.48 -24.00 38.93
C ARG A 438 -23.57 -22.78 39.00
N PRO A 439 -22.93 -22.37 37.89
CA PRO A 439 -22.11 -21.17 37.90
C PRO A 439 -23.01 -20.01 38.33
N ARG A 440 -22.67 -19.29 39.40
CA ARG A 440 -23.36 -18.05 39.73
C ARG A 440 -23.15 -17.10 38.56
N GLY A 441 -24.23 -16.84 37.82
CA GLY A 441 -24.21 -15.97 36.65
C GLY A 441 -23.56 -14.64 37.02
N ILE A 442 -22.52 -14.27 36.27
CA ILE A 442 -22.00 -12.92 36.25
C ILE A 442 -23.15 -12.06 35.72
N SER A 443 -23.65 -11.16 36.58
CA SER A 443 -24.58 -10.09 36.20
C SER A 443 -24.11 -9.47 34.88
N HIS A 444 -24.89 -9.62 33.83
CA HIS A 444 -24.65 -8.95 32.55
C HIS A 444 -24.61 -7.44 32.80
N TRP A 445 -23.42 -6.86 32.67
CA TRP A 445 -23.23 -5.42 32.55
C TRP A 445 -23.79 -5.01 31.18
N HIS A 446 -24.90 -4.27 31.17
CA HIS A 446 -25.49 -3.67 29.96
C HIS A 446 -24.64 -2.48 29.51
N PRO A 447 -24.16 -2.42 28.25
CA PRO A 447 -23.67 -1.17 27.68
C PRO A 447 -24.86 -0.27 27.30
N HIS A 448 -24.66 1.02 27.54
CA HIS A 448 -25.63 2.11 27.51
C HIS A 448 -26.56 2.20 26.29
N LYS A 449 -27.77 2.69 26.60
CA LYS A 449 -28.79 3.27 25.71
C LYS A 449 -28.19 4.20 24.64
N LYS A 450 -28.67 4.08 23.40
CA LYS A 450 -28.57 5.13 22.36
C LYS A 450 -29.34 6.39 22.82
N PRO A 451 -28.84 7.61 22.59
CA PRO A 451 -29.64 8.81 22.77
C PRO A 451 -30.58 8.99 21.59
N THR A 452 -31.81 9.42 21.89
CA THR A 452 -32.73 10.09 20.98
C THR A 452 -32.19 11.43 20.54
#